data_AF-A0A2N9HT08-F1
#
_entry.id   AF-A0A2N9HT08-F1
#
_cell.length_a   1.000
_cell.length_b   1.000
_cell.length_c   1.000
_cell.angle_alpha   90.00
_cell.angle_beta   90.00
_cell.angle_gamma   90.00
#
_symmetry.space_group_name_H-M   'P 1'
#
loop_
_entity.id
_entity.type
_entity.pdbx_description
1 polymer ?
#
loop_
_entity_poly.entity_id
_entity_poly.type
_entity_poly.pdbx_seq_one_letter_code
_entity_poly.pdbx_strand_id
1 'polypeptide(L)'
;MAGAPSDQALSLLAAANNHGDLAVKMSSLKQAKDILLSIEPSLAAELFPYLVELHSSPETLVRKSLIDAIEEIGLKALEHSSVFMPVLLALLKDVEPSVARQSIVIGTNFFCSVLEELALQIYSIWLNHVL
;
A
#
# COMPACT_ATOMS: atom_id res chain seq x y z
N MET A 1 14.61 18.95 -16.25
CA MET A 1 13.57 19.37 -15.30
C MET A 1 13.15 18.11 -14.58
N ALA A 2 13.36 18.01 -13.26
CA ALA A 2 12.79 16.88 -12.52
C ALA A 2 11.27 17.02 -12.58
N GLY A 3 10.57 15.97 -13.01
CA GLY A 3 9.10 15.94 -12.98
C GLY A 3 8.57 16.04 -11.56
N ALA A 4 7.25 16.23 -11.39
CA ALA A 4 6.68 16.21 -10.06
C ALA A 4 6.99 14.85 -9.38
N PRO A 5 7.18 14.80 -8.05
CA PRO A 5 7.42 13.54 -7.35
C PRO A 5 6.37 12.46 -7.68
N SER A 6 5.12 12.86 -7.93
CA SER A 6 4.04 11.98 -8.41
C SER A 6 4.33 11.36 -9.77
N ASP A 7 4.82 12.13 -10.75
CA ASP A 7 5.17 11.63 -12.09
C ASP A 7 6.33 10.63 -12.03
N GLN A 8 7.29 10.90 -11.13
CA GLN A 8 8.41 10.01 -10.88
C GLN A 8 7.94 8.70 -10.24
N ALA A 9 7.10 8.78 -9.21
CA ALA A 9 6.53 7.60 -8.56
C ALA A 9 5.69 6.77 -9.54
N LEU A 10 4.89 7.41 -10.40
CA LEU A 10 4.13 6.74 -11.45
C LEU A 10 5.03 5.97 -12.41
N SER A 11 6.12 6.60 -12.88
CA SER A 11 7.09 5.96 -13.77
C SER A 11 7.77 4.75 -13.12
N LEU A 12 8.07 4.84 -11.82
CA LEU A 12 8.66 3.75 -11.05
C LEU A 12 7.67 2.60 -10.81
N LEU A 13 6.40 2.89 -10.52
CA LEU A 13 5.36 1.87 -10.41
C LEU A 13 5.12 1.16 -11.75
N ALA A 14 5.14 1.91 -12.86
CA ALA A 14 5.07 1.32 -14.20
C ALA A 14 6.25 0.37 -14.47
N ALA A 15 7.47 0.74 -14.08
CA ALA A 15 8.64 -0.12 -14.16
C ALA A 15 8.51 -1.36 -13.25
N ALA A 16 8.03 -1.18 -12.02
CA ALA A 16 7.83 -2.28 -11.08
C ALA A 16 6.79 -3.32 -11.57
N ASN A 17 5.74 -2.87 -12.26
CA ASN A 17 4.73 -3.76 -12.84
C ASN A 17 5.23 -4.48 -14.11
N ASN A 18 5.94 -3.78 -15.00
CA ASN A 18 6.11 -4.23 -16.38
C ASN A 18 7.53 -4.67 -16.77
N HIS A 19 8.57 -4.34 -15.99
CA HIS A 19 9.94 -4.64 -16.39
C HIS A 19 10.24 -6.14 -16.35
N GLY A 20 11.11 -6.66 -17.23
CA GLY A 20 11.45 -8.10 -17.26
C GLY A 20 12.46 -8.54 -16.20
N ASP A 21 13.29 -7.61 -15.73
CA ASP A 21 14.30 -7.85 -14.69
C ASP A 21 13.76 -7.62 -13.28
N LEU A 22 13.90 -8.63 -12.42
CA LEU A 22 13.43 -8.60 -11.04
C LEU A 22 14.16 -7.56 -10.18
N ALA A 23 15.47 -7.37 -10.34
CA ALA A 23 16.20 -6.39 -9.54
C ALA A 23 15.72 -4.96 -9.86
N VAL A 24 15.41 -4.69 -11.13
CA VAL A 24 14.77 -3.43 -11.54
C VAL A 24 13.41 -3.30 -10.87
N LYS A 25 12.53 -4.31 -10.94
CA LYS A 25 11.22 -4.25 -10.27
C LYS A 25 11.32 -3.90 -8.79
N MET A 26 12.21 -4.59 -8.07
CA MET A 26 12.40 -4.40 -6.64
C MET A 26 12.95 -3.01 -6.30
N SER A 27 13.96 -2.54 -7.06
CA SER A 27 14.53 -1.20 -6.85
C SER A 27 13.54 -0.09 -7.21
N SER A 28 12.71 -0.28 -8.24
CA SER A 28 11.67 0.66 -8.63
C SER A 28 10.53 0.71 -7.61
N LEU A 29 10.05 -0.44 -7.13
CA LEU A 29 9.02 -0.49 -6.09
C LEU A 29 9.51 0.19 -4.80
N LYS A 30 10.75 -0.06 -4.38
CA LYS A 30 11.33 0.59 -3.22
C LYS A 30 11.35 2.11 -3.37
N GLN A 31 11.86 2.62 -4.49
CA GLN A 31 11.91 4.06 -4.75
C GLN A 31 10.50 4.68 -4.85
N ALA A 32 9.55 3.98 -5.48
CA ALA A 32 8.16 4.43 -5.54
C ALA A 32 7.56 4.54 -4.14
N LYS A 33 7.74 3.52 -3.30
CA LYS A 33 7.30 3.51 -1.90
C LYS A 33 7.88 4.70 -1.14
N ASP A 34 9.19 4.93 -1.24
CA ASP A 34 9.86 6.03 -0.54
C ASP A 34 9.28 7.39 -0.95
N ILE A 35 8.94 7.58 -2.23
CA ILE A 35 8.29 8.80 -2.71
C ILE A 35 6.85 8.91 -2.18
N LEU A 36 6.05 7.83 -2.25
CA LEU A 36 4.67 7.81 -1.74
C LEU A 36 4.63 8.13 -0.23
N LEU A 37 5.62 7.65 0.52
CA LEU A 37 5.81 7.98 1.93
C LEU A 37 6.33 9.40 2.18
N SER A 38 6.80 10.12 1.16
CA SER A 38 7.29 11.50 1.29
C SER A 38 6.25 12.57 0.95
N ILE A 39 5.25 12.26 0.13
CA ILE A 39 4.23 13.20 -0.36
C ILE A 39 2.94 13.20 0.48
N GLU A 40 2.05 14.15 0.23
CA GLU A 40 0.74 14.22 0.89
C GLU A 40 -0.09 12.94 0.66
N PRO A 41 -0.80 12.42 1.68
CA PRO A 41 -1.57 11.19 1.57
C PRO A 41 -2.59 11.15 0.41
N SER A 42 -3.25 12.28 0.16
CA SER A 42 -4.22 12.41 -0.93
C SER A 42 -3.57 12.31 -2.32
N LEU A 43 -2.38 12.89 -2.49
CA LEU A 43 -1.59 12.75 -3.73
C LEU A 43 -1.03 11.33 -3.89
N ALA A 44 -0.59 10.70 -2.80
CA ALA A 44 -0.16 9.30 -2.84
C ALA A 44 -1.30 8.37 -3.26
N ALA A 45 -2.53 8.65 -2.79
CA ALA A 45 -3.71 7.85 -3.09
C ALA A 45 -4.06 7.81 -4.59
N GLU A 46 -3.74 8.85 -5.37
CA GLU A 46 -3.91 8.86 -6.83
C GLU A 46 -3.09 7.75 -7.53
N LEU A 47 -2.02 7.29 -6.89
CA LEU A 47 -1.11 6.28 -7.43
C LEU A 47 -1.39 4.86 -6.90
N PHE A 48 -2.28 4.70 -5.93
CA PHE A 48 -2.61 3.38 -5.38
C PHE A 48 -3.11 2.37 -6.41
N PRO A 49 -3.90 2.73 -7.44
CA PRO A 49 -4.28 1.79 -8.50
C PRO A 49 -3.08 1.09 -9.16
N TYR A 50 -1.98 1.80 -9.38
CA TYR A 50 -0.76 1.23 -9.97
C TYR A 50 0.04 0.39 -8.97
N LEU A 51 0.03 0.78 -7.69
CA LEU A 51 0.67 0.00 -6.63
C LEU A 51 -0.03 -1.35 -6.45
N VAL A 52 -1.36 -1.38 -6.46
CA VAL A 52 -2.11 -2.61 -6.21
C VAL A 52 -1.99 -3.62 -7.34
N GLU A 53 -1.71 -3.20 -8.58
CA GLU A 53 -1.48 -4.10 -9.73
C GLU A 53 -0.36 -5.13 -9.48
N LEU A 54 0.62 -4.79 -8.64
CA LEU A 54 1.76 -5.68 -8.35
C LEU A 54 1.34 -7.01 -7.71
N HIS A 55 0.13 -7.13 -7.16
CA HIS A 55 -0.36 -8.39 -6.58
C HIS A 55 -0.47 -9.51 -7.62
N SER A 56 -0.60 -9.15 -8.91
CA SER A 56 -0.67 -10.10 -10.03
C SER A 56 0.71 -10.48 -10.59
N SER A 57 1.81 -9.97 -10.01
CA SER A 57 3.16 -10.30 -10.44
C SER A 57 3.43 -11.81 -10.30
N PRO A 58 4.06 -12.45 -11.31
CA PRO A 58 4.46 -13.85 -11.22
C PRO A 58 5.56 -14.06 -10.15
N GLU A 59 6.34 -13.03 -9.84
CA GLU A 59 7.45 -13.11 -8.89
C GLU A 59 6.97 -12.97 -7.43
N THR A 60 7.16 -14.03 -6.65
CA THR A 60 6.81 -14.08 -5.23
C THR A 60 7.40 -12.92 -4.44
N LEU A 61 8.66 -12.54 -4.71
CA LEU A 61 9.33 -11.44 -4.01
C LEU A 61 8.63 -10.09 -4.22
N VAL A 62 8.10 -9.84 -5.42
CA VAL A 62 7.36 -8.61 -5.73
C VAL A 62 6.06 -8.58 -4.95
N ARG A 63 5.31 -9.69 -4.92
CA ARG A 63 4.06 -9.78 -4.15
C ARG A 63 4.29 -9.59 -2.65
N LYS A 64 5.37 -10.15 -2.09
CA LYS A 64 5.75 -9.93 -0.69
C LYS A 64 6.08 -8.47 -0.41
N SER A 65 6.88 -7.83 -1.28
CA SER A 65 7.22 -6.42 -1.13
C SER A 65 6.05 -5.47 -1.34
N LEU A 66 5.05 -5.85 -2.13
CA LEU A 66 3.79 -5.12 -2.18
C LEU A 66 3.09 -5.13 -0.81
N ILE A 67 3.01 -6.29 -0.15
CA ILE A 67 2.34 -6.37 1.17
C ILE A 67 3.07 -5.49 2.19
N ASP A 68 4.41 -5.49 2.20
CA ASP A 68 5.20 -4.60 3.06
C ASP A 68 4.94 -3.12 2.75
N ALA A 69 4.87 -2.76 1.46
CA ALA A 69 4.55 -1.38 1.05
C ALA A 69 3.13 -0.97 1.46
N ILE A 70 2.16 -1.88 1.40
CA ILE A 70 0.77 -1.65 1.84
C ILE A 70 0.71 -1.32 3.32
N GLU A 71 1.49 -1.99 4.17
CA GLU A 71 1.52 -1.69 5.62
C GLU A 71 1.97 -0.25 5.86
N GLU A 72 3.14 0.12 5.34
CA GLU A 72 3.74 1.43 5.58
C GLU A 72 2.90 2.58 4.98
N ILE A 73 2.45 2.42 3.73
CA ILE A 73 1.67 3.44 3.03
C ILE A 73 0.25 3.52 3.59
N GLY A 74 -0.38 2.39 3.87
CA GLY A 74 -1.74 2.31 4.40
C GLY A 74 -1.87 2.96 5.77
N LEU A 75 -0.87 2.82 6.63
CA LEU A 75 -0.84 3.50 7.92
C LEU A 75 -0.69 5.03 7.77
N LYS A 76 0.08 5.50 6.78
CA LYS A 76 0.25 6.93 6.51
C LYS A 76 -1.00 7.57 5.88
N ALA A 77 -1.70 6.82 5.03
CA ALA A 77 -2.82 7.31 4.22
C ALA A 77 -4.12 6.57 4.55
N LEU A 78 -4.44 6.47 5.85
CA LEU A 78 -5.50 5.61 6.36
C LEU A 78 -6.88 5.92 5.75
N GLU A 79 -7.20 7.18 5.49
CA GLU A 79 -8.46 7.61 4.86
C GLU A 79 -8.64 7.09 3.42
N HIS A 80 -7.54 6.79 2.73
CA HIS A 80 -7.56 6.31 1.34
C HIS A 80 -7.27 4.80 1.21
N SER A 81 -7.13 4.12 2.35
CA SER A 81 -6.49 2.82 2.45
C SER A 81 -7.42 1.64 2.12
N SER A 82 -8.73 1.89 1.92
CA SER A 82 -9.73 0.86 1.59
C SER A 82 -9.43 0.10 0.31
N VAL A 83 -8.67 0.70 -0.63
CA VAL A 83 -8.25 0.06 -1.88
C VAL A 83 -7.32 -1.14 -1.67
N PHE A 84 -6.65 -1.22 -0.51
CA PHE A 84 -5.74 -2.33 -0.19
C PHE A 84 -6.49 -3.59 0.29
N MET A 85 -7.73 -3.45 0.77
CA MET A 85 -8.48 -4.59 1.33
C MET A 85 -8.75 -5.71 0.31
N PRO A 86 -9.24 -5.44 -0.92
CA PRO A 86 -9.42 -6.48 -1.92
C PRO A 86 -8.11 -7.20 -2.29
N VAL A 87 -7.00 -6.48 -2.25
CA VAL A 87 -5.66 -7.00 -2.59
C VAL A 87 -5.17 -7.97 -1.53
N LEU A 88 -5.24 -7.58 -0.25
CA LEU A 88 -4.90 -8.45 0.87
C LEU A 88 -5.77 -9.73 0.83
N LEU A 89 -7.08 -9.60 0.62
CA LEU A 89 -7.97 -10.75 0.47
C LEU A 89 -7.62 -11.65 -0.72
N ALA A 90 -7.18 -11.10 -1.84
CA ALA A 90 -6.71 -11.87 -2.99
C ALA A 90 -5.43 -12.66 -2.65
N LEU A 91 -4.47 -12.03 -1.96
CA LEU A 91 -3.20 -12.64 -1.56
C LEU A 91 -3.36 -13.72 -0.49
N LEU A 92 -4.50 -13.81 0.21
CA LEU A 92 -4.81 -14.97 1.06
C LEU A 92 -4.92 -16.29 0.28
N LYS A 93 -5.19 -16.21 -1.04
CA LYS A 93 -5.32 -17.34 -1.95
C LYS A 93 -4.06 -17.58 -2.79
N ASP A 94 -2.95 -16.94 -2.43
CA ASP A 94 -1.69 -17.04 -3.17
C ASP A 94 -1.19 -18.49 -3.22
N VAL A 95 -0.57 -18.85 -4.35
CA VAL A 95 0.04 -20.18 -4.54
C VAL A 95 1.21 -20.40 -3.58
N GLU A 96 1.89 -19.34 -3.18
CA GLU A 96 2.99 -19.38 -2.22
C GLU A 96 2.47 -19.14 -0.80
N PRO A 97 2.52 -20.15 0.10
CA PRO A 97 1.98 -20.02 1.46
C PRO A 97 2.64 -18.89 2.27
N SER A 98 3.88 -18.53 1.93
CA SER A 98 4.57 -17.44 2.60
C SER A 98 3.97 -16.06 2.32
N VAL A 99 3.38 -15.86 1.13
CA VAL A 99 2.68 -14.63 0.74
C VAL A 99 1.35 -14.54 1.50
N ALA A 100 0.58 -15.63 1.50
CA ALA A 100 -0.69 -15.69 2.23
C ALA A 100 -0.50 -15.44 3.73
N ARG A 101 0.52 -16.05 4.36
CA ARG A 101 0.87 -15.80 5.77
C ARG A 101 1.21 -14.34 6.04
N GLN A 102 2.02 -13.72 5.18
CA GLN A 102 2.40 -12.31 5.33
C GLN A 102 1.18 -11.40 5.19
N SER A 103 0.29 -11.69 4.24
CA SER A 103 -0.95 -10.95 4.04
C SER A 103 -1.89 -11.03 5.25
N ILE A 104 -1.97 -12.19 5.93
CA ILE A 104 -2.73 -12.32 7.18
C ILE A 104 -2.14 -11.42 8.27
N VAL A 105 -0.82 -11.47 8.47
CA VAL A 105 -0.15 -10.70 9.52
C VAL A 105 -0.35 -9.20 9.30
N ILE A 106 0.01 -8.71 8.12
CA ILE A 106 -0.10 -7.29 7.78
C ILE A 106 -1.55 -6.83 7.72
N GLY A 107 -2.44 -7.65 7.14
CA GLY A 107 -3.87 -7.34 7.10
C GLY A 107 -4.52 -7.26 8.49
N THR A 108 -4.05 -8.07 9.45
CA THR A 108 -4.48 -7.97 10.85
C THR A 108 -4.06 -6.65 11.47
N ASN A 109 -2.78 -6.29 11.35
CA ASN A 109 -2.26 -5.02 11.86
C ASN A 109 -3.03 -3.82 11.28
N PHE A 110 -3.17 -3.82 9.96
CA PHE A 110 -3.86 -2.77 9.23
C PHE A 110 -5.34 -2.65 9.63
N PHE A 111 -6.05 -3.77 9.77
CA PHE A 111 -7.44 -3.75 10.25
C PHE A 111 -7.57 -3.21 11.68
N CYS A 112 -6.66 -3.60 12.58
CA CYS A 112 -6.61 -3.05 13.93
C CYS A 112 -6.43 -1.53 13.91
N SER A 113 -5.51 -1.01 13.10
CA SER A 113 -5.29 0.44 12.98
C SER A 113 -6.51 1.19 12.42
N VAL A 114 -7.20 0.62 11.43
CA VAL A 114 -8.47 1.21 10.94
C VAL A 114 -9.53 1.22 12.04
N LEU A 115 -9.66 0.15 12.81
CA LEU A 115 -10.63 0.07 13.91
C LEU A 115 -10.31 1.07 15.04
N GLU A 116 -9.04 1.23 15.37
CA GLU A 116 -8.57 2.24 16.34
C GLU A 116 -8.93 3.65 15.89
N GLU A 117 -8.69 4.00 14.62
CA GLU A 117 -9.06 5.31 14.06
C GLU A 117 -10.57 5.56 14.12
N LEU A 118 -11.38 4.56 13.73
CA LEU A 118 -12.85 4.66 13.84
C LEU A 118 -13.30 4.90 15.29
N ALA A 119 -12.69 4.22 16.25
CA ALA A 119 -12.99 4.42 17.67
C ALA A 119 -12.62 5.83 18.16
N LEU A 120 -11.47 6.37 17.72
CA LEU A 120 -11.03 7.73 18.04
C LEU A 120 -11.95 8.79 17.45
N GLN A 121 -12.41 8.60 16.21
CA GLN A 121 -13.37 9.51 15.57
C GLN A 121 -14.71 9.53 16.29
N ILE A 122 -15.21 8.37 16.74
CA ILE A 122 -16.43 8.32 17.56
C ILE A 122 -16.22 9.09 18.85
N TYR A 123 -15.10 8.88 19.55
CA TYR A 123 -14.82 9.57 20.81
C TYR A 123 -14.72 11.11 20.63
N SER A 124 -14.08 11.58 19.56
CA SER A 124 -13.96 13.02 19.29
C SER A 124 -15.31 13.67 18.97
N ILE A 125 -16.17 12.99 18.19
CA ILE A 125 -17.55 13.43 17.92
C ILE A 125 -18.32 13.54 19.23
N TRP A 126 -18.26 12.52 20.10
CA TRP A 126 -18.93 12.55 21.40
C TRP A 126 -18.48 13.73 22.27
N LEU A 127 -17.18 14.03 22.31
CA LEU A 127 -16.65 15.16 23.09
C LEU A 127 -17.17 16.52 22.57
N ASN A 128 -17.21 16.70 21.25
CA ASN A 128 -17.65 17.96 20.61
C ASN A 128 -19.17 18.20 20.68
N HIS A 129 -19.97 17.17 20.98
CA HIS A 129 -21.43 17.28 21.13
C HIS A 129 -21.90 17.37 22.59
N VAL A 130 -21.02 17.08 23.57
CA VAL A 130 -21.36 17.07 25.01
C VAL A 130 -20.79 18.28 25.76
N LEU A 131 -19.78 18.97 25.20
CA LEU A 131 -19.23 20.26 25.68
C LEU A 131 -19.72 21.42 24.80
#